data_AF-A0A853JQZ5-F1
#
_entry.id   AF-A0A853JQZ5-F1
#
_cell.length_a   1.000
_cell.length_b   1.000
_cell.length_c   1.000
_cell.angle_alpha   90.00
_cell.angle_beta   90.00
_cell.angle_gamma   90.00
#
_symmetry.space_group_name_H-M   'P 1'
#
loop_
_entity.id
_entity.type
_entity.pdbx_description
1 polymer ?
#
loop_
_entity_poly.entity_id
_entity_poly.type
_entity_poly.pdbx_seq_one_letter_code
_entity_poly.pdbx_strand_id
1 'polypeptide(L)'
;MEMMKDADIILIADVPFGQGNINTLMGIEDLKGAVYLHTSCLNRDFTAGMLKKCLDRIALQKKIIEIGDYDELLEMLKRNEDQNQLSD
;
A
#
# COMPACT_ATOMS: atom_id res chain seq x y z
N MET A 1 10.31 8.59 -6.03
CA MET A 1 9.51 9.14 -4.91
C MET A 1 8.78 10.42 -5.28
N GLU A 2 9.38 11.39 -5.98
CA GLU A 2 8.69 12.63 -6.42
C GLU A 2 7.35 12.38 -7.14
N MET A 3 7.25 11.34 -7.97
CA MET A 3 5.98 10.98 -8.64
C MET A 3 4.84 10.54 -7.71
N MET A 4 5.13 10.12 -6.48
CA MET A 4 4.16 9.61 -5.49
C MET A 4 3.92 10.59 -4.33
N LYS A 5 4.59 11.74 -4.34
CA LYS A 5 4.60 12.69 -3.23
C LYS A 5 3.22 13.25 -2.89
N ASP A 6 2.46 13.53 -3.93
CA ASP A 6 1.11 14.10 -3.84
C ASP A 6 0.02 13.04 -4.05
N ALA A 7 0.38 11.75 -4.02
CA ALA A 7 -0.60 10.68 -4.17
C ALA A 7 -1.46 10.58 -2.90
N ASP A 8 -2.78 10.56 -3.07
CA ASP A 8 -3.74 10.30 -1.99
C ASP A 8 -3.78 8.83 -1.59
N ILE A 9 -3.45 7.94 -2.54
CA ILE A 9 -3.51 6.50 -2.39
C ILE A 9 -2.23 5.88 -2.97
N ILE A 10 -1.65 4.95 -2.22
CA ILE A 10 -0.51 4.14 -2.62
C ILE A 10 -0.96 2.68 -2.57
N LEU A 11 -0.94 2.00 -3.71
CA LEU A 11 -1.35 0.61 -3.83
C LEU A 11 -0.12 -0.29 -4.06
N ILE A 12 0.10 -1.20 -3.11
CA ILE A 12 1.04 -2.31 -3.25
C ILE A 12 0.26 -3.50 -3.85
N ALA A 13 0.40 -3.67 -5.17
CA ALA A 13 -0.40 -4.61 -5.98
C ALA A 13 0.02 -6.09 -5.81
N ASP A 14 -0.78 -7.00 -6.38
CA ASP A 14 -0.63 -8.47 -6.37
C ASP A 14 0.54 -9.03 -7.22
N VAL A 15 1.51 -8.18 -7.54
CA VAL A 15 2.66 -8.54 -8.36
C VAL A 15 3.75 -9.22 -7.52
N PRO A 16 4.50 -10.18 -8.08
CA PRO A 16 5.64 -10.78 -7.41
C PRO A 16 6.68 -9.74 -6.98
N PHE A 17 7.18 -9.89 -5.76
CA PHE A 17 8.30 -9.07 -5.26
C PHE A 17 9.62 -9.78 -5.48
N GLY A 18 10.56 -9.06 -6.10
CA GLY A 18 11.93 -9.48 -6.34
C GLY A 18 12.91 -8.40 -5.91
N GLN A 19 14.21 -8.71 -5.96
CA GLN A 19 15.21 -7.77 -5.45
C GLN A 19 15.22 -6.41 -6.17
N GLY A 20 14.78 -6.38 -7.43
CA GLY A 20 14.71 -5.15 -8.23
C GLY A 20 13.58 -4.18 -7.83
N ASN A 21 12.48 -4.65 -7.25
CA ASN A 21 11.31 -3.82 -6.94
C ASN A 21 11.13 -3.50 -5.45
N ILE A 22 11.87 -4.18 -4.57
CA ILE A 22 11.81 -3.95 -3.12
C ILE A 22 12.19 -2.51 -2.72
N ASN A 23 13.10 -1.89 -3.47
CA ASN A 23 13.55 -0.52 -3.20
C ASN A 23 12.43 0.51 -3.34
N THR A 24 11.40 0.22 -4.14
CA THR A 24 10.23 1.10 -4.31
C THR A 24 9.39 1.18 -3.04
N LEU A 25 9.47 0.18 -2.16
CA LEU A 25 8.80 0.20 -0.86
C LEU A 25 9.52 1.08 0.17
N MET A 26 10.79 1.43 -0.07
CA MET A 26 11.55 2.24 0.89
C MET A 26 11.15 3.70 0.80
N GLY A 27 10.61 4.25 1.90
CA GLY A 27 10.16 5.64 2.02
C GLY A 27 8.66 5.83 1.76
N ILE A 28 7.89 4.75 1.59
CA ILE A 28 6.42 4.82 1.52
C ILE A 28 5.85 5.34 2.84
N GLU A 29 6.53 5.05 3.95
CA GLU A 29 6.21 5.55 5.29
C GLU A 29 6.19 7.09 5.36
N ASP A 30 7.03 7.76 4.56
CA ASP A 30 7.16 9.22 4.55
C ASP A 30 6.13 9.92 3.64
N LEU A 31 5.42 9.17 2.79
CA LEU A 31 4.43 9.72 1.87
C LEU A 31 3.12 10.04 2.59
N LYS A 32 2.31 10.95 2.04
CA LYS A 32 1.01 11.32 2.66
C LYS A 32 -0.10 10.31 2.40
N GLY A 33 -0.14 9.72 1.20
CA GLY A 33 -1.27 8.89 0.76
C GLY A 33 -1.52 7.64 1.59
N ALA A 34 -2.78 7.21 1.69
CA ALA A 34 -3.15 5.97 2.37
C ALA A 34 -2.52 4.76 1.67
N VAL A 35 -1.98 3.82 2.44
CA VAL A 35 -1.28 2.64 1.90
C VAL A 35 -2.21 1.44 1.92
N TYR A 36 -2.42 0.85 0.75
CA TYR A 36 -3.17 -0.39 0.57
C TYR A 36 -2.23 -1.51 0.10
N LEU A 37 -2.42 -2.70 0.64
CA LEU A 37 -1.61 -3.88 0.35
C LEU A 37 -2.50 -5.04 -0.10
N HIS A 38 -2.31 -5.50 -1.34
CA HIS A 38 -2.92 -6.74 -1.76
C HIS A 38 -2.17 -7.93 -1.16
N THR A 39 -2.86 -8.70 -0.30
CA THR A 39 -2.25 -9.78 0.51
C THR A 39 -1.64 -10.93 -0.31
N SER A 40 -2.03 -11.10 -1.57
CA SER A 40 -1.49 -12.13 -2.47
C SER A 40 0.00 -11.95 -2.74
N CYS A 41 0.54 -10.72 -2.65
CA CYS A 41 1.97 -10.45 -2.82
C CYS A 41 2.82 -11.10 -1.72
N LEU A 42 2.25 -11.33 -0.52
CA LEU A 42 2.93 -11.98 0.62
C LEU A 42 3.33 -13.43 0.30
N ASN A 43 2.50 -14.12 -0.50
CA ASN A 43 2.77 -15.48 -0.96
C ASN A 43 3.69 -15.54 -2.19
N ARG A 44 4.09 -14.38 -2.72
CA ARG A 44 4.91 -14.22 -3.93
C ARG A 44 6.16 -13.38 -3.66
N ASP A 45 6.72 -13.54 -2.45
CA ASP A 45 7.95 -12.91 -2.03
C ASP A 45 9.18 -13.75 -2.43
N PHE A 46 9.89 -13.30 -3.47
CA PHE A 46 11.16 -13.88 -3.91
C PHE A 46 12.39 -13.13 -3.35
N THR A 47 12.19 -12.31 -2.32
CA THR A 47 13.23 -11.49 -1.67
C THR A 47 13.75 -12.07 -0.36
N ALA A 48 13.48 -13.36 -0.10
CA ALA A 48 13.86 -14.04 1.14
C ALA A 48 13.35 -13.31 2.41
N GLY A 49 12.12 -12.80 2.38
CA GLY A 49 11.47 -12.16 3.52
C GLY A 49 11.73 -10.65 3.65
N MET A 50 12.40 -10.01 2.68
CA MET A 50 12.61 -8.56 2.72
C MET A 50 11.32 -7.77 2.52
N LEU A 51 10.33 -8.32 1.78
CA LEU A 51 9.00 -7.72 1.67
C LEU A 51 8.40 -7.54 3.07
N LYS A 52 8.34 -8.61 3.84
CA LYS A 52 7.79 -8.58 5.20
C LYS A 52 8.53 -7.57 6.08
N LYS A 53 9.87 -7.55 6.04
CA LYS A 53 10.67 -6.56 6.80
C LYS A 53 10.36 -5.11 6.42
N CYS A 54 10.11 -4.84 5.14
CA CYS A 54 9.72 -3.50 4.69
C CYS A 54 8.32 -3.14 5.18
N LEU A 55 7.36 -4.07 5.07
CA LEU A 55 6.00 -3.86 5.56
C LEU A 55 5.97 -3.65 7.08
N ASP A 56 6.71 -4.46 7.84
CA ASP A 56 6.86 -4.29 9.29
C ASP A 56 7.41 -2.89 9.62
N ARG A 57 8.41 -2.41 8.88
CA ARG A 57 8.96 -1.06 9.06
C ARG A 57 7.94 0.03 8.75
N ILE A 58 7.22 -0.08 7.64
CA ILE A 58 6.18 0.89 7.27
C ILE A 58 5.07 0.91 8.32
N ALA A 59 4.65 -0.25 8.82
CA ALA A 59 3.61 -0.42 9.84
C ALA A 59 3.94 0.27 11.17
N LEU A 60 5.23 0.51 11.48
CA LEU A 60 5.63 1.26 12.68
C LEU A 60 5.23 2.74 12.63
N GLN A 61 5.06 3.29 11.43
CA GLN A 61 4.84 4.73 11.23
C GLN A 61 3.49 5.01 10.56
N LYS A 62 2.95 4.04 9.82
CA LYS A 62 1.81 4.24 8.96
C LYS A 62 0.95 3.00 8.90
N LYS A 63 -0.37 3.18 8.99
CA LYS A 63 -1.33 2.08 8.84
C LYS A 63 -1.28 1.55 7.40
N ILE A 64 -1.10 0.24 7.28
CA ILE A 64 -1.27 -0.50 6.03
C ILE A 64 -2.66 -1.12 6.05
N ILE A 65 -3.44 -0.89 5.00
CA ILE A 65 -4.78 -1.46 4.83
C ILE A 65 -4.63 -2.67 3.91
N GLU A 66 -4.88 -3.85 4.44
CA GLU A 66 -4.84 -5.08 3.64
C GLU A 66 -6.13 -5.25 2.84
N ILE A 67 -5.99 -5.69 1.58
CA ILE A 67 -7.10 -6.04 0.70
C ILE A 67 -6.92 -7.46 0.15
N GLY A 68 -8.03 -8.18 0.03
CA GLY A 68 -8.09 -9.51 -0.58
C GLY A 68 -8.26 -9.47 -2.10
N ASP A 69 -8.92 -8.44 -2.61
CA ASP A 69 -9.15 -8.18 -4.03
C ASP A 69 -9.30 -6.68 -4.33
N TYR A 70 -9.43 -6.34 -5.61
CA TYR A 70 -9.55 -4.95 -6.05
C TYR A 70 -10.96 -4.37 -5.89
N ASP A 71 -12.00 -5.21 -5.79
CA ASP A 71 -13.36 -4.73 -5.56
C ASP A 71 -13.50 -4.18 -4.13
N GLU A 72 -12.87 -4.84 -3.16
CA GLU A 72 -12.77 -4.37 -1.77
C GLU A 72 -12.12 -2.97 -1.71
N LEU A 73 -11.02 -2.75 -2.44
CA LEU A 73 -10.39 -1.44 -2.53
C LEU A 73 -11.38 -0.40 -3.08
N LEU A 74 -12.04 -0.69 -4.21
CA LEU A 74 -12.98 0.25 -4.84
C LEU A 74 -14.16 0.59 -3.92
N GLU A 75 -14.69 -0.39 -3.19
CA GLU A 75 -15.75 -0.15 -2.20
C GLU A 75 -15.27 0.76 -1.07
N MET A 76 -14.06 0.56 -0.56
CA MET A 76 -13.48 1.41 0.49
C MET A 76 -13.29 2.84 0.01
N LEU A 77 -12.82 3.03 -1.23
CA LEU A 77 -12.63 4.37 -1.80
C LEU A 77 -13.95 5.11 -1.97
N LYS A 78 -14.99 4.44 -2.49
CA LYS A 78 -16.34 5.03 -2.63
C LYS A 78 -16.90 5.48 -1.28
N ARG A 79 -16.79 4.64 -0.24
CA ARG A 79 -17.27 4.99 1.11
C ARG A 79 -16.52 6.20 1.69
N ASN A 80 -15.23 6.32 1.44
CA ASN A 80 -14.43 7.44 1.92
C ASN A 80 -14.77 8.75 1.18
N GLU A 81 -15.07 8.69 -0.13
CA GLU A 81 -15.57 9.84 -0.88
C GLU A 81 -16.94 10.30 -0.37
N ASP A 82 -17.86 9.37 -0.09
CA ASP A 82 -19.20 9.68 0.42
C ASP A 82 -19.13 10.34 1.80
N GLN A 83 -18.24 9.88 2.68
CA GLN A 83 -18.02 10.47 4.02
C GLN A 83 -17.44 11.89 3.95
N ASN A 84 -16.56 12.16 2.98
CA ASN A 84 -16.02 13.51 2.77
C ASN A 84 -17.09 14.47 2.23
N GLN A 85 -18.00 14.02 1.35
CA GLN A 85 -19.10 14.86 0.82
C GLN A 85 -20.19 15.19 1.86
N LEU A 86 -20.32 14.39 2.92
CA LEU A 86 -21.26 14.63 4.03
C LEU A 86 -20.69 15.54 5.13
N SER A 87 -19.41 15.91 5.03
CA SER A 87 -18.69 16.69 6.05
C SER A 87 -18.43 18.15 5.64
N ASP A 88 -18.90 18.55 4.44
CA ASP A 88 -18.89 19.91 3.89
C ASP A 88 -20.30 20.54 3.94
#